data_AF-A0A9D6NQY6-F1
#
_entry.id   AF-A0A9D6NQY6-F1
#
_cell.length_a   1.000
_cell.length_b   1.000
_cell.length_c   1.000
_cell.angle_alpha   90.00
_cell.angle_beta   90.00
_cell.angle_gamma   90.00
#
_symmetry.space_group_name_H-M   'P 1'
#
loop_
_entity.id
_entity.type
_entity.pdbx_description
1 polymer ?
#
loop_
_entity_poly.entity_id
_entity_poly.type
_entity_poly.pdbx_seq_one_letter_code
_entity_poly.pdbx_strand_id
1 'polypeptide(L)' 'MRRQLNYVIGQALVNPTFGQSLLANPVEATQGLGLDTRALQALSNIRADSLDQFAGQLSRMLSTLS' A
#
# COMPACT_ATOMS: atom_id res chain seq x y z
N MET A 1 -8.34 -7.92 -3.36
CA MET A 1 -6.89 -7.67 -3.42
C MET A 1 -6.41 -6.62 -4.44
N ARG A 2 -6.14 -6.93 -5.73
CA ARG A 2 -5.45 -5.99 -6.66
C ARG A 2 -6.13 -4.61 -6.81
N ARG A 3 -7.47 -4.57 -6.91
CA ARG A 3 -8.24 -3.31 -7.01
C ARG A 3 -8.08 -2.43 -5.76
N GLN A 4 -8.12 -3.02 -4.57
CA GLN A 4 -8.00 -2.27 -3.32
C GLN A 4 -6.58 -1.73 -3.12
N LEU A 5 -5.56 -2.51 -3.50
CA LEU A 5 -4.16 -2.07 -3.44
C LEU A 5 -3.85 -0.96 -4.46
N ASN A 6 -4.44 -1.01 -5.65
CA ASN A 6 -4.38 0.10 -6.61
C ASN A 6 -5.07 1.36 -6.05
N TYR A 7 -6.18 1.21 -5.32
CA TYR A 7 -6.87 2.33 -4.68
C TYR A 7 -5.98 3.01 -3.62
N VAL A 8 -5.27 2.24 -2.79
CA VAL A 8 -4.32 2.77 -1.79
C VAL A 8 -3.26 3.65 -2.45
N ILE A 9 -2.65 3.19 -3.55
CA ILE A 9 -1.66 4.01 -4.28
C ILE A 9 -2.30 5.24 -4.90
N GLY A 10 -3.46 5.09 -5.54
CA GLY A 10 -4.18 6.23 -6.13
C GLY A 10 -4.49 7.31 -5.09
N GLN A 11 -4.92 6.90 -3.90
CA GLN A 11 -5.19 7.80 -2.78
C GLN A 11 -3.92 8.50 -2.28
N ALA A 12 -2.80 7.78 -2.17
CA ALA A 12 -1.51 8.34 -1.77
C ALA A 12 -0.94 9.37 -2.75
N LEU A 13 -1.23 9.22 -4.05
CA LEU A 13 -0.80 10.17 -5.07
C LEU A 13 -1.56 11.50 -5.02
N VAL A 14 -2.85 11.47 -4.64
CA VAL A 14 -3.70 12.67 -4.62
C VAL A 14 -3.87 13.28 -3.22
N ASN A 15 -3.50 12.54 -2.16
CA ASN A 15 -3.53 13.00 -0.79
C ASN A 15 -2.13 12.84 -0.15
N PRO A 16 -1.33 13.92 -0.11
CA PRO A 16 0.03 13.88 0.43
C PRO A 16 0.09 13.44 1.90
N THR A 17 -0.89 13.83 2.72
CA THR A 17 -0.98 13.43 4.12
C THR A 17 -1.16 11.92 4.25
N PHE A 18 -2.08 11.35 3.45
CA PHE A 18 -2.26 9.90 3.39
C PHE A 18 -0.99 9.21 2.88
N GLY A 19 -0.32 9.76 1.87
CA GLY A 19 0.94 9.24 1.37
C GLY A 19 2.04 9.19 2.44
N GLN A 20 2.17 10.24 3.26
CA GLN A 20 3.11 10.25 4.38
C GLN A 20 2.73 9.21 5.45
N SER A 21 1.45 9.13 5.82
CA SER A 21 0.96 8.10 6.75
C SER A 21 1.21 6.69 6.22
N LEU A 22 1.02 6.47 4.92
CA LEU A 22 1.23 5.18 4.26
C LEU A 22 2.70 4.76 4.30
N LEU A 23 3.63 5.69 4.10
CA LEU A 23 5.07 5.42 4.20
C LEU A 23 5.52 5.19 5.66
N ALA A 24 4.93 5.90 6.61
CA ALA A 24 5.24 5.74 8.03
C ALA A 24 4.71 4.43 8.61
N ASN A 25 3.44 4.09 8.32
CA ASN A 25 2.79 2.88 8.78
C ASN A 25 1.70 2.43 7.80
N PRO A 26 2.03 1.54 6.83
CA PRO A 26 1.08 1.11 5.80
C PRO A 26 -0.18 0.44 6.33
N VAL A 27 -0.07 -0.30 7.44
CA VAL A 27 -1.19 -1.05 8.03
C VAL A 27 -2.19 -0.10 8.69
N GLU A 28 -1.67 0.85 9.47
CA GLU A 28 -2.50 1.86 10.14
C GLU A 28 -3.13 2.82 9.13
N ALA A 29 -2.36 3.29 8.13
CA ALA A 29 -2.88 4.20 7.11
C ALA A 29 -4.02 3.59 6.28
N THR A 30 -4.02 2.26 6.11
CA THR A 30 -5.06 1.55 5.34
C THR A 30 -6.18 0.98 6.22
N GLN A 31 -6.15 1.27 7.53
CA GLN A 31 -7.20 0.89 8.46
C GLN A 31 -8.52 1.58 8.04
N GLY A 32 -9.58 0.79 7.86
CA GLY A 32 -10.88 1.28 7.37
C GLY A 32 -11.08 1.19 5.85
N LEU A 33 -10.06 0.84 5.06
CA LEU A 33 -10.21 0.58 3.62
C LEU A 33 -10.77 -0.81 3.28
N GLY A 34 -11.15 -1.59 4.29
CA GLY A 34 -11.71 -2.93 4.12
C GLY A 34 -10.75 -3.92 3.45
N LEU A 35 -9.44 -3.75 3.68
CA LEU A 35 -8.43 -4.67 3.15
C LEU A 35 -8.52 -6.02 3.84
N ASP A 36 -8.42 -7.09 3.04
CA ASP A 36 -8.35 -8.45 3.56
C ASP A 36 -7.01 -8.70 4.30
N THR A 37 -6.96 -9.75 5.12
CA THR A 37 -5.78 -10.08 5.94
C THR A 37 -4.52 -10.28 5.09
N ARG A 38 -4.64 -10.84 3.87
CA ARG A 38 -3.50 -11.03 2.98
C ARG A 38 -2.97 -9.69 2.48
N ALA A 39 -3.85 -8.73 2.18
CA ALA A 39 -3.49 -7.39 1.73
C ALA A 39 -2.81 -6.59 2.84
N LEU A 40 -3.29 -6.72 4.08
CA LEU A 40 -2.65 -6.10 5.25
C LEU A 40 -1.26 -6.70 5.52
N GLN A 41 -1.11 -8.03 5.45
CA GLN A 41 0.19 -8.69 5.58
C GLN A 41 1.16 -8.25 4.48
N ALA A 42 0.68 -8.21 3.24
CA ALA A 42 1.39 -7.67 2.09
C ALA A 42 1.94 -6.27 2.34
N LEU A 43 1.08 -5.35 2.79
CA LEU A 43 1.46 -3.97 3.10
C LEU A 43 2.46 -3.88 4.26
N SER A 44 2.32 -4.73 5.28
CA SER A 44 3.22 -4.74 6.44
C SER A 44 4.68 -5.08 6.10
N ASN A 45 4.90 -5.78 4.97
CA ASN A 45 6.22 -6.16 4.47
C ASN A 45 6.87 -5.09 3.58
N ILE A 46 6.15 -4.03 3.21
CA ILE A 46 6.70 -2.96 2.38
C ILE A 46 7.51 -2.01 3.25
N ARG A 47 8.75 -1.73 2.83
CA ARG A 47 9.68 -0.78 3.46
C ARG A 47 10.11 0.21 2.40
N ALA A 48 9.52 1.39 2.40
CA ALA A 48 9.72 2.38 1.34
C ALA A 48 9.87 3.78 1.92
N ASP A 49 10.84 4.53 1.40
CA ASP A 49 11.07 5.93 1.77
C ASP A 49 10.32 6.90 0.84
N SER A 50 9.74 6.38 -0.24
CA SER A 50 8.97 7.16 -1.22
C SER A 50 7.81 6.36 -1.81
N LEU A 51 6.82 7.08 -2.38
CA LEU A 51 5.68 6.46 -3.03
C LEU A 51 6.07 5.63 -4.27
N ASP A 52 7.09 6.04 -5.01
CA ASP A 52 7.62 5.26 -6.14
C ASP A 52 8.23 3.93 -5.68
N GLN A 53 9.03 3.95 -4.60
CA GLN A 53 9.58 2.72 -4.02
C GLN A 53 8.47 1.80 -3.50
N PHE A 54 7.48 2.39 -2.83
CA PHE A 54 6.30 1.68 -2.34
C PHE A 54 5.55 1.01 -3.50
N ALA A 55 5.27 1.74 -4.58
CA ALA A 55 4.61 1.24 -5.78
C ALA A 55 5.40 0.09 -6.43
N GLY A 56 6.72 0.22 -6.52
CA GLY A 56 7.59 -0.82 -7.05
C GLY A 56 7.59 -2.11 -6.21
N GLN A 57 7.57 -2.01 -4.88
CA GLN A 57 7.48 -3.18 -4.00
C GLN A 57 6.10 -3.84 -4.06
N LEU A 58 5.04 -3.02 -4.04
CA LEU A 58 3.68 -3.50 -4.16
C LEU A 58 3.45 -4.24 -5.48
N SER A 59 3.95 -3.68 -6.59
CA SER A 59 3.86 -4.28 -7.93
C SER A 59 4.55 -5.65 -7.98
N ARG A 60 5.80 -5.74 -7.49
CA ARG A 60 6.55 -7.00 -7.43
C ARG A 60 5.82 -8.08 -6.63
N MET A 61 5.29 -7.71 -5.47
CA MET A 61 4.55 -8.62 -4.61
C MET A 61 3.24 -9.08 -5.25
N LEU A 62 2.52 -8.20 -5.95
CA LEU A 62 1.32 -8.58 -6.71
C LEU A 62 1.66 -9.57 -7.84
N SER A 63 2.81 -9.41 -8.49
CA SER A 63 3.30 -10.34 -9.51
C SER A 63 3.65 -11.72 -8.95
N THR A 64 4.09 -11.82 -7.68
CA THR A 64 4.38 -13.13 -7.04
C THR A 64 3.15 -13.88 -6.53
N LEU A 65 2.00 -13.21 -6.46
CA LEU A 65 0.72 -13.77 -6.00
C LEU A 65 -0.18 -14.22 -7.17
N SER A 66 0.32 -14.11 -8.41
CA SER A 66 -0.35 -14.52 -9.66
C SER A 66 0.07 -15.94 -10.04
#